data_AF-A0A7L6N4U8-F1
#
_entry.id   AF-A0A7L6N4U8-F1
#
_cell.length_a   1.000
_cell.length_b   1.000
_cell.length_c   1.000
_cell.angle_alpha   90.00
_cell.angle_beta   90.00
_cell.angle_gamma   90.00
#
_symmetry.space_group_name_H-M   'P 1'
#
loop_
_entity.id
_entity.type
_entity.pdbx_description
1 polymer ?
#
loop_
_entity_poly.entity_id
_entity_poly.type
_entity_poly.pdbx_seq_one_letter_code
_entity_poly.pdbx_strand_id
1 'polypeptide(L)'
;MKKMIKMTLIFSLMIFIFLACTKQSFLKVVEDQGYVLEKQDTSYCDLSVQFRYNIIKDDQVIGYVYQFEFVEDINLYLENHPEVKDNQIYDFWIVYAEEEVLNKLNNAWNKK
;
A
#
# COMPACT_ATOMS: atom_id res chain seq x y z
N MET A 1 -39.39 -15.01 -36.28
CA MET A 1 -39.50 -13.89 -35.31
C MET A 1 -39.45 -14.51 -33.92
N LYS A 2 -38.58 -14.21 -32.95
CA LYS A 2 -37.66 -13.09 -32.68
C LYS A 2 -36.39 -13.64 -32.00
N LYS A 3 -35.22 -13.34 -32.57
CA LYS A 3 -33.93 -13.39 -31.87
C LYS A 3 -33.83 -12.12 -31.01
N MET A 4 -34.33 -12.13 -29.76
CA MET A 4 -34.32 -10.91 -28.93
C MET A 4 -34.06 -11.16 -27.42
N ILE A 5 -33.31 -12.21 -27.05
CA ILE A 5 -33.00 -12.47 -25.61
C ILE A 5 -31.50 -12.74 -25.38
N LYS A 6 -30.59 -12.26 -26.24
CA LYS A 6 -29.14 -12.47 -26.04
C LYS A 6 -28.27 -11.21 -25.99
N MET A 7 -28.85 -10.02 -26.05
CA MET A 7 -28.06 -8.79 -26.15
C MET A 7 -27.99 -7.95 -24.87
N THR A 8 -28.88 -8.18 -23.91
CA THR A 8 -28.97 -7.34 -22.69
C THR A 8 -28.09 -7.83 -21.53
N LEU A 9 -27.65 -9.09 -21.54
CA LEU A 9 -26.88 -9.66 -20.41
C LEU A 9 -25.36 -9.43 -20.48
N ILE A 10 -24.85 -8.96 -21.62
CA ILE A 10 -23.41 -8.72 -21.82
C ILE A 10 -23.04 -7.28 -21.42
N PHE A 11 -24.00 -6.35 -21.43
CA PHE A 11 -23.72 -4.93 -21.15
C PHE A 11 -23.61 -4.60 -19.65
N SER A 12 -24.22 -5.36 -18.74
CA SER A 12 -24.10 -5.10 -17.29
C SER A 12 -22.89 -5.77 -16.64
N LEU A 13 -22.17 -6.65 -17.36
CA LEU A 13 -20.97 -7.32 -16.84
C LEU A 13 -19.69 -6.51 -17.08
N MET A 14 -19.69 -5.58 -18.05
CA MET A 14 -18.52 -4.72 -18.31
C MET A 14 -18.40 -3.54 -17.33
N ILE A 15 -19.47 -3.10 -16.68
CA ILE A 15 -19.44 -1.92 -15.78
C ILE A 15 -18.67 -2.21 -14.48
N PHE A 16 -18.58 -3.47 -14.04
CA PHE A 16 -17.78 -3.84 -12.87
C PHE A 16 -16.28 -4.01 -13.17
N ILE A 17 -15.88 -4.08 -14.43
CA ILE A 17 -14.45 -4.23 -14.81
C ILE A 17 -13.74 -2.86 -14.76
N PHE A 18 -14.47 -1.75 -14.86
CA PHE A 18 -13.87 -0.40 -14.88
C PHE A 18 -13.71 0.27 -13.51
N LEU A 19 -14.28 -0.28 -12.43
CA LEU A 19 -13.98 0.17 -11.06
C LEU A 19 -12.75 -0.52 -10.47
N ALA A 20 -12.20 -1.51 -11.17
CA ALA A 20 -10.87 -2.06 -10.93
C ALA A 20 -9.78 -1.26 -11.67
N CYS A 21 -9.98 0.05 -11.89
CA CYS A 21 -8.87 1.01 -11.92
C CYS A 21 -8.32 1.07 -10.48
N THR A 22 -7.68 -0.03 -10.10
CA THR A 22 -7.25 -0.35 -8.76
C THR A 22 -6.30 0.74 -8.29
N LYS A 23 -6.54 1.30 -7.11
CA LYS A 23 -5.50 2.05 -6.39
C LYS A 23 -4.24 1.19 -6.42
N GLN A 24 -3.20 1.66 -7.10
CA GLN A 24 -1.94 0.92 -7.14
C GLN A 24 -1.47 0.74 -5.69
N SER A 25 -1.12 -0.48 -5.28
CA SER A 25 -0.62 -0.75 -3.92
C SER A 25 0.63 0.10 -3.62
N PHE A 26 0.83 0.50 -2.36
CA PHE A 26 2.05 1.18 -1.95
C PHE A 26 3.28 0.29 -2.13
N LEU A 27 3.15 -1.02 -1.87
CA LEU A 27 4.23 -1.98 -2.09
C LEU A 27 4.72 -1.96 -3.54
N LYS A 28 3.80 -1.88 -4.50
CA LYS A 28 4.14 -1.79 -5.92
C LYS A 28 4.92 -0.51 -6.25
N VAL A 29 4.64 0.61 -5.56
CA VAL A 29 5.42 1.84 -5.73
C VAL A 29 6.83 1.66 -5.26
N VAL A 30 7.01 1.03 -4.10
CA VAL A 30 8.35 0.73 -3.57
C VAL A 30 9.13 -0.13 -4.58
N GLU A 31 8.51 -1.18 -5.12
CA GLU A 31 9.10 -2.01 -6.17
C GLU A 31 9.41 -1.23 -7.45
N ASP A 32 8.51 -0.37 -7.92
CA ASP A 32 8.70 0.46 -9.12
C ASP A 32 9.82 1.50 -8.95
N GLN A 33 10.14 1.88 -7.70
CA GLN A 33 11.29 2.74 -7.40
C GLN A 33 12.61 1.97 -7.35
N GLY A 34 12.61 0.65 -7.62
CA GLY A 34 13.79 -0.19 -7.72
C GLY A 34 14.21 -0.83 -6.39
N TYR A 35 13.30 -0.91 -5.43
CA TYR A 35 13.56 -1.56 -4.13
C TYR A 35 12.95 -2.95 -4.10
N VAL A 36 13.56 -3.85 -3.33
CA VAL A 36 12.99 -5.16 -3.04
C VAL A 36 12.25 -5.10 -1.70
N LEU A 37 11.10 -5.76 -1.63
CA LEU A 37 10.33 -5.89 -0.39
C LEU A 37 10.38 -7.34 0.09
N GLU A 38 10.81 -7.53 1.33
CA GLU A 38 10.81 -8.85 1.98
C GLU A 38 9.82 -8.85 3.15
N LYS A 39 8.74 -9.63 3.02
CA LYS A 39 7.75 -9.79 4.08
C LYS A 39 8.35 -10.53 5.27
N GLN A 40 8.13 -10.00 6.47
CA GLN A 40 8.57 -10.60 7.72
C GLN A 40 7.38 -11.22 8.46
N ASP A 41 7.63 -12.32 9.17
CA ASP A 41 6.68 -12.85 10.14
C ASP A 41 6.54 -11.83 11.28
N THR A 42 5.33 -11.32 11.50
CA THR A 42 5.06 -10.35 12.55
C THR A 42 4.92 -11.07 13.88
N SER A 43 6.01 -11.11 14.67
CA SER A 43 5.98 -11.52 16.09
C SER A 43 5.79 -10.35 17.06
N TYR A 44 5.33 -9.19 16.56
CA TYR A 44 5.29 -7.95 17.33
C TYR A 44 4.00 -7.85 18.16
N CYS A 45 4.16 -7.37 19.40
CA CYS A 45 3.06 -7.11 20.34
C CYS A 45 2.28 -5.82 20.04
N ASP A 46 2.59 -5.13 18.94
CA ASP A 46 1.85 -3.95 18.50
C ASP A 46 0.56 -4.39 17.83
N LEU A 47 -0.48 -4.49 18.68
CA LEU A 47 -1.87 -4.63 18.28
C LEU A 47 -2.10 -3.62 17.16
N SER A 48 -2.52 -4.09 15.98
CA SER A 48 -2.87 -3.33 14.77
C SER A 48 -1.89 -3.37 13.58
N VAL A 49 -0.61 -3.76 13.75
CA VAL A 49 0.26 -4.00 12.58
C VAL A 49 -0.06 -5.37 11.97
N GLN A 50 -0.63 -5.38 10.76
CA GLN A 50 -0.98 -6.61 10.05
C GLN A 50 0.26 -7.30 9.47
N PHE A 51 1.11 -6.54 8.78
CA PHE A 51 2.33 -7.06 8.16
C PHE A 51 3.47 -6.04 8.24
N ARG A 52 4.70 -6.55 8.29
CA ARG A 52 5.93 -5.76 8.16
C ARG A 52 6.73 -6.24 6.96
N TYR A 53 7.29 -5.30 6.21
CA TYR A 53 8.19 -5.55 5.10
C TYR A 53 9.52 -4.83 5.34
N ASN A 54 10.64 -5.51 5.06
CA ASN A 54 11.93 -4.85 4.92
C ASN A 54 12.03 -4.24 3.51
N ILE A 55 12.51 -3.00 3.41
CA ILE A 55 12.90 -2.37 2.14
C ILE A 55 14.38 -2.66 1.93
N ILE A 56 14.71 -3.35 0.84
CA ILE A 56 16.07 -3.83 0.55
C ILE A 56 16.59 -3.16 -0.72
N LYS A 57 17.85 -2.68 -0.65
CA LYS A 57 18.62 -2.19 -1.79
C LYS A 57 20.06 -2.66 -1.65
N ASP A 58 20.64 -3.19 -2.73
CA ASP A 58 22.03 -3.68 -2.74
C ASP A 58 22.33 -4.66 -1.58
N ASP A 59 21.40 -5.59 -1.34
CA ASP A 59 21.41 -6.60 -0.27
C ASP A 59 21.42 -6.04 1.17
N GLN A 60 21.12 -4.74 1.34
CA GLN A 60 21.03 -4.08 2.63
C GLN A 60 19.60 -3.65 2.94
N VAL A 61 19.19 -3.80 4.20
CA VAL A 61 17.92 -3.26 4.69
C VAL A 61 18.06 -1.77 4.92
N ILE A 62 17.32 -0.98 4.15
CA ILE A 62 17.36 0.50 4.17
C ILE A 62 16.10 1.12 4.77
N GLY A 63 15.13 0.30 5.16
CA GLY A 63 13.89 0.78 5.76
C GLY A 63 12.85 -0.32 5.99
N TYR A 64 11.69 0.08 6.49
CA TYR A 64 10.58 -0.78 6.83
C TYR A 64 9.25 -0.20 6.36
N VAL A 65 8.34 -1.07 5.94
CA VAL A 65 6.93 -0.72 5.66
C VAL A 65 6.06 -1.51 6.62
N TYR A 66 5.23 -0.82 7.39
CA TYR A 66 4.18 -1.40 8.20
C TYR A 66 2.85 -1.26 7.47
N GLN A 67 2.14 -2.38 7.37
CA GLN A 67 0.78 -2.44 6.85
C GLN A 67 -0.19 -2.54 8.01
N PHE A 68 -1.24 -1.75 7.95
CA PHE A 68 -2.38 -1.81 8.85
C PHE A 68 -3.58 -2.32 8.06
N GLU A 69 -4.50 -2.99 8.75
CA GLU A 69 -5.72 -3.50 8.10
C GLU A 69 -6.73 -2.36 7.89
N PHE A 70 -6.85 -1.46 8.88
CA PHE A 70 -7.81 -0.36 8.89
C PHE A 70 -7.15 1.01 9.14
N VAL A 71 -7.89 2.09 8.89
CA VAL A 71 -7.41 3.46 9.14
C VAL A 71 -7.42 3.78 10.64
N GLU A 72 -8.39 3.24 11.36
CA GLU A 72 -8.53 3.36 12.81
C GLU A 72 -7.31 2.76 13.53
N ASP A 73 -6.80 1.66 13.00
CA ASP A 73 -5.57 0.99 13.47
C ASP A 73 -4.33 1.88 13.33
N ILE A 74 -4.23 2.63 12.24
CA ILE A 74 -3.18 3.64 12.08
C ILE A 74 -3.33 4.75 13.09
N ASN A 75 -4.53 5.29 13.26
CA ASN A 75 -4.76 6.38 14.19
C ASN A 75 -4.37 5.97 15.61
N LEU A 76 -4.75 4.75 16.03
CA LEU A 76 -4.35 4.19 17.32
C LEU A 76 -2.82 4.01 17.42
N TYR A 77 -2.16 3.57 16.35
CA TYR A 77 -0.71 3.48 16.31
C TYR A 77 -0.06 4.86 16.49
N LEU A 78 -0.54 5.88 15.76
CA LEU A 78 -0.02 7.25 15.81
C LEU A 78 -0.25 7.94 17.16
N GLU A 79 -1.33 7.61 17.88
CA GLU A 79 -1.54 8.08 19.26
C GLU A 79 -0.41 7.63 20.20
N ASN A 80 0.13 6.43 19.96
CA ASN A 80 1.24 5.87 20.74
C ASN A 80 2.62 6.21 20.15
N HIS A 81 2.67 6.71 18.92
CA HIS A 81 3.88 7.02 18.16
C HIS A 81 3.86 8.44 17.55
N PRO A 82 3.81 9.50 18.39
CA PRO A 82 3.73 10.89 17.92
C PRO A 82 4.97 11.36 17.15
N GLU A 83 6.07 10.60 17.18
CA GLU A 83 7.29 10.86 16.41
C GLU A 83 7.15 10.56 14.91
N VAL A 84 6.13 9.80 14.51
CA VAL A 84 5.86 9.49 13.10
C VAL A 84 5.46 10.77 12.37
N LYS A 85 6.19 11.10 11.31
CA LYS A 85 5.96 12.31 10.51
C LYS A 85 4.99 12.05 9.38
N ASP A 86 4.28 13.08 8.92
CA ASP A 86 3.30 12.99 7.83
C ASP A 86 3.88 12.37 6.54
N ASN A 87 5.14 12.65 6.20
CA ASN A 87 5.81 12.09 5.01
C ASN A 87 6.13 10.59 5.11
N GLN A 88 5.80 9.95 6.22
CA GLN A 88 5.93 8.52 6.46
C GLN A 88 4.60 7.78 6.31
N ILE A 89 3.48 8.48 6.16
CA ILE A 89 2.13 7.90 6.18
C ILE A 89 1.56 7.86 4.75
N TYR A 90 1.09 6.69 4.32
CA TYR A 90 0.55 6.45 2.98
C TYR A 90 -0.71 5.59 3.07
N ASP A 91 -1.91 6.17 3.02
CA ASP A 91 -3.18 5.44 3.24
C ASP A 91 -3.13 4.53 4.49
N PHE A 92 -2.99 3.21 4.30
CA PHE A 92 -2.93 2.19 5.36
C PHE A 92 -1.49 1.66 5.59
N TRP A 93 -0.47 2.45 5.25
CA TRP A 93 0.95 2.11 5.35
C TRP A 93 1.73 3.17 6.13
N ILE A 94 2.67 2.75 6.98
CA ILE A 94 3.67 3.62 7.60
C ILE A 94 5.06 3.17 7.18
N VAL A 95 5.93 4.11 6.79
CA VAL A 95 7.26 3.83 6.25
C VAL A 95 8.35 4.47 7.11
N TYR A 96 9.33 3.67 7.50
CA TYR A 96 10.53 4.12 8.19
C TYR A 96 11.73 3.94 7.26
N ALA A 97 12.32 5.03 6.79
CA ALA A 97 13.52 5.03 5.96
C ALA A 97 14.23 6.39 6.07
N GLU A 98 15.42 6.50 5.48
CA GLU A 98 16.09 7.80 5.34
C GLU A 98 15.26 8.78 4.49
N GLU A 99 15.46 10.08 4.72
CA GLU A 99 14.66 11.14 4.11
C GLU A 99 14.73 11.13 2.57
N GLU A 100 15.88 10.80 1.99
CA GLU A 100 16.01 10.66 0.53
C GLU A 100 15.07 9.58 -0.03
N VAL A 101 14.98 8.43 0.65
CA VAL A 101 14.11 7.31 0.27
C VAL A 101 12.65 7.72 0.43
N LEU A 102 12.29 8.32 1.57
CA LEU A 102 10.93 8.82 1.83
C LEU A 102 10.49 9.84 0.77
N ASN A 103 11.35 10.80 0.42
CA ASN A 103 11.06 11.80 -0.60
C ASN A 103 10.84 11.17 -1.97
N LYS A 104 11.65 10.18 -2.34
CA LYS A 104 11.48 9.45 -3.60
C LYS A 104 10.16 8.68 -3.64
N LEU A 105 9.83 7.96 -2.57
CA LEU A 105 8.58 7.20 -2.46
C LEU A 105 7.35 8.11 -2.46
N ASN A 106 7.40 9.23 -1.73
CA ASN A 106 6.33 10.21 -1.69
C ASN A 106 6.07 10.85 -3.07
N ASN A 107 7.14 11.23 -3.77
CA ASN A 107 7.04 11.75 -5.13
C ASN A 107 6.45 10.73 -6.11
N ALA A 108 6.70 9.43 -5.91
CA ALA A 108 6.14 8.37 -6.74
C ALA A 108 4.68 8.06 -6.37
N TRP A 109 4.33 8.10 -5.08
CA TRP A 109 2.98 7.87 -4.58
C TRP A 109 2.00 8.93 -5.04
N ASN A 110 2.37 10.22 -4.93
CA ASN A 110 1.50 11.35 -5.28
C ASN A 110 1.33 11.59 -6.79
N LYS A 111 1.97 10.78 -7.65
CA LYS A 111 1.79 10.83 -9.11
C LYS A 111 0.68 9.90 -9.62
N LYS A 112 0.05 9.13 -8.74
CA LYS A 112 -1.10 8.25 -9.03
C LYS A 112 -2.40 9.01 -9.06
#